data_AF-A0A5C6E127-F1
#
_entry.id   AF-A0A5C6E127-F1
#
_cell.length_a   1.000
_cell.length_b   1.000
_cell.length_c   1.000
_cell.angle_alpha   90.00
_cell.angle_beta   90.00
_cell.angle_gamma   90.00
#
_symmetry.space_group_name_H-M   'P 1'
#
loop_
_entity.id
_entity.type
_entity.pdbx_description
1 polymer ?
#
loop_
_entity_poly.entity_id
_entity_poly.type
_entity_poly.pdbx_seq_one_letter_code
_entity_poly.pdbx_strand_id
1 'polypeptide(L)'
;MKRHTIRLAAAVFTALTVNFTAGPPTHAQTASERLEKGIYTEETVGNLDEAIKIYRSIVADAKETEALGAKAQYRLASCLSKKGDQAGAVAAYEALIKNYPNQKELVSKAREQLPAKLELGEAPWNDGEQLTLTMKLAGGQPIGLVGLSVKSENLDGKPVWGMSIRRLIAGGQNQGISHVVVDQVTNRPLTSVWQHTLLGSFEGKYSDDQLTITNLDSEDPAKVVELDQVAYDNDQWFYAMRQLPLAVGYKGTLSTRVVMSGGAQVDIGITVPSKETVETPVGSFECFKLEMSIGQTFWFADVPEKYLVKFEAGGVEAVLSNIGDSEPTTVKNTALGFSFAVPVDWFGMDLPSDVPTASTAVVLAGPGLSNGMLRVLVKSKLTDEEQASPRAWMESKLKESKTTFKNLEPDDTGITETTLGQMPAATLGLSYLNGKRKVLSQNVVTFQDEKGVALYIEMPEDDADDLKATLMSIADSIQVK
;
A
#
# COMPACT_ATOMS: atom_id res chain seq x y z
N MET A 1 -25.30 46.38 -76.40
CA MET A 1 -25.99 45.51 -75.41
C MET A 1 -25.52 45.95 -74.03
N LYS A 2 -26.11 47.02 -73.50
CA LYS A 2 -27.26 47.06 -72.55
C LYS A 2 -26.92 46.34 -71.23
N ARG A 3 -26.85 46.95 -70.05
CA ARG A 3 -27.03 48.32 -69.49
C ARG A 3 -26.54 48.18 -68.02
N HIS A 4 -25.99 49.12 -67.26
CA HIS A 4 -25.68 50.52 -67.43
C HIS A 4 -24.71 50.92 -66.32
N THR A 5 -23.63 51.59 -66.71
CA THR A 5 -22.91 52.60 -65.93
C THR A 5 -23.82 53.78 -65.60
N ILE A 6 -23.57 54.48 -64.49
CA ILE A 6 -23.70 55.95 -64.32
C ILE A 6 -23.09 56.25 -62.92
N ARG A 7 -21.87 56.80 -62.84
CA ARG A 7 -21.47 58.24 -62.94
C ARG A 7 -21.98 59.04 -61.72
N LEU A 8 -21.26 59.95 -61.08
CA LEU A 8 -19.93 60.52 -61.22
C LEU A 8 -19.61 61.17 -59.86
N ALA A 9 -18.34 61.16 -59.45
CA ALA A 9 -17.86 61.84 -58.26
C ALA A 9 -17.67 63.35 -58.50
N ALA A 10 -17.98 64.16 -57.50
CA ALA A 10 -17.35 65.45 -57.27
C ALA A 10 -17.42 65.76 -55.76
N ALA A 11 -16.24 65.88 -55.15
CA ALA A 11 -16.04 66.20 -53.75
C ALA A 11 -16.08 67.71 -53.52
N VAL A 12 -16.71 68.16 -52.43
CA VAL A 12 -16.33 69.38 -51.70
C VAL A 12 -16.53 69.12 -50.20
N PHE A 13 -15.48 69.37 -49.44
CA PHE A 13 -15.41 69.29 -47.98
C PHE A 13 -16.23 70.44 -47.35
N THR A 14 -17.13 70.12 -46.41
CA THR A 14 -17.64 71.09 -45.43
C THR A 14 -17.88 70.34 -44.13
N ALA A 15 -17.22 70.80 -43.06
CA ALA A 15 -17.29 70.22 -41.73
C ALA A 15 -18.70 70.32 -41.15
N LEU A 16 -19.24 69.19 -40.69
CA LEU A 16 -20.43 69.13 -39.85
C LEU A 16 -20.06 68.44 -38.53
N THR A 17 -20.19 69.20 -37.45
CA THR A 17 -20.01 68.75 -36.07
C THR A 17 -21.04 67.67 -35.72
N VAL A 18 -20.57 66.45 -35.46
CA VAL A 18 -21.39 65.38 -34.87
C VAL A 18 -21.43 65.60 -33.36
N ASN A 19 -22.58 66.04 -32.85
CA ASN A 19 -22.87 66.01 -31.42
C ASN A 19 -22.95 64.55 -30.97
N PHE A 20 -21.99 64.13 -30.15
CA PHE A 20 -22.02 62.87 -29.42
C PHE A 20 -23.08 63.01 -28.31
N THR A 21 -24.27 62.44 -28.50
CA THR A 21 -25.19 62.23 -27.37
C THR A 21 -24.67 61.04 -26.58
N ALA A 22 -24.12 61.33 -25.40
CA ALA A 22 -23.82 60.31 -24.40
C ALA A 22 -25.12 59.58 -24.04
N GLY A 23 -25.19 58.27 -24.33
CA GLY A 23 -26.21 57.41 -23.76
C GLY A 23 -26.09 57.40 -22.23
N PRO A 24 -27.18 57.16 -21.49
CA PRO A 24 -27.11 57.03 -20.04
C PRO A 24 -26.09 55.95 -19.68
N PRO A 25 -25.29 56.14 -18.61
CA PRO A 25 -24.35 55.12 -18.18
C PRO A 25 -25.11 53.83 -17.88
N THR A 26 -24.75 52.75 -18.56
CA THR A 26 -25.09 51.40 -18.13
C THR A 26 -24.51 51.20 -16.74
N HIS A 27 -25.36 51.24 -15.70
CA HIS A 27 -24.95 50.86 -14.35
C HIS A 27 -24.43 49.42 -14.39
N ALA A 28 -23.14 49.23 -14.15
CA ALA A 28 -22.57 47.90 -13.94
C ALA A 28 -23.22 47.29 -12.70
N GLN A 29 -23.62 46.02 -12.78
CA GLN A 29 -24.22 45.31 -11.65
C GLN A 29 -23.28 45.32 -10.45
N THR A 30 -23.81 45.65 -9.29
CA THR A 30 -23.05 45.66 -8.04
C THR A 30 -22.63 44.24 -7.66
N ALA A 31 -21.57 44.10 -6.85
CA ALA A 31 -21.14 42.79 -6.36
C ALA A 31 -22.24 42.05 -5.57
N SER A 32 -23.12 42.79 -4.88
CA SER A 32 -24.26 42.24 -4.16
C SER A 32 -25.32 41.66 -5.10
N GLU A 33 -25.71 42.41 -6.14
CA GLU A 33 -26.66 41.93 -7.17
C GLU A 33 -26.13 40.69 -7.89
N ARG A 34 -24.83 40.65 -8.18
CA ARG A 34 -24.18 39.47 -8.76
C ARG A 34 -24.21 38.28 -7.79
N LEU A 35 -23.97 38.50 -6.50
CA LEU A 35 -24.01 37.43 -5.50
C LEU A 35 -25.43 36.85 -5.36
N GLU A 36 -26.45 37.70 -5.29
CA GLU A 36 -27.86 37.29 -5.26
C GLU A 36 -28.24 36.50 -6.52
N LYS A 37 -27.82 36.98 -7.70
CA LYS A 37 -28.02 36.25 -8.96
C LYS A 37 -27.35 34.87 -8.91
N GLY A 38 -26.13 34.78 -8.39
CA GLY A 38 -25.43 33.52 -8.19
C GLY A 38 -26.20 32.57 -7.28
N ILE A 39 -26.68 33.06 -6.13
CA ILE A 39 -27.47 32.27 -5.16
C ILE A 39 -28.77 31.79 -5.78
N TYR A 40 -29.51 32.65 -6.49
CA TYR A 40 -30.73 32.24 -7.19
C TYR A 40 -30.44 31.17 -8.24
N THR A 41 -29.32 31.31 -8.96
CA THR A 41 -28.91 30.34 -9.98
C THR A 41 -28.51 28.99 -9.37
N GLU A 42 -27.84 29.01 -8.20
CA GLU A 42 -27.48 27.83 -7.42
C GLU A 42 -28.72 27.15 -6.81
N GLU A 43 -29.47 27.87 -5.97
CA GLU A 43 -30.48 27.30 -5.07
C GLU A 43 -31.86 27.16 -5.72
N THR A 44 -32.25 28.07 -6.61
CA THR A 44 -33.58 28.06 -7.25
C THR A 44 -33.56 27.37 -8.60
N VAL A 45 -32.59 27.72 -9.46
CA VAL A 45 -32.49 27.16 -10.81
C VAL A 45 -31.77 25.80 -10.80
N GLY A 46 -30.90 25.55 -9.83
CA GLY A 46 -30.09 24.34 -9.76
C GLY A 46 -28.98 24.29 -10.81
N ASN A 47 -28.65 25.41 -11.47
CA ASN A 47 -27.63 25.45 -12.51
C ASN A 47 -26.25 25.75 -11.89
N LEU A 48 -25.58 24.69 -11.44
CA LEU A 48 -24.29 24.79 -10.77
C LEU A 48 -23.19 25.40 -11.68
N ASP A 49 -23.21 25.12 -12.98
CA ASP A 49 -22.21 25.64 -13.92
C ASP A 49 -22.27 27.16 -14.07
N GLU A 50 -23.47 27.70 -14.21
CA GLU A 50 -23.65 29.13 -14.34
C GLU A 50 -23.41 29.85 -13.00
N ALA A 51 -23.82 29.24 -11.89
CA ALA A 51 -23.50 29.75 -10.55
C ALA A 51 -21.98 29.82 -10.31
N ILE A 52 -21.22 28.77 -10.70
CA ILE A 52 -19.74 28.75 -10.60
C ILE A 52 -19.12 29.91 -11.39
N LYS A 53 -19.58 30.20 -12.61
CA LYS A 53 -19.07 31.33 -13.40
C LYS A 53 -19.32 32.66 -12.70
N ILE A 54 -20.53 32.84 -12.16
CA ILE A 54 -20.90 34.05 -11.42
C ILE A 54 -20.01 34.23 -10.19
N TYR A 55 -19.83 33.18 -9.37
CA TYR A 55 -18.99 33.27 -8.17
C TYR A 55 -17.51 33.51 -8.51
N ARG A 56 -16.96 32.86 -9.54
CA ARG A 56 -15.58 33.15 -10.01
C ARG A 56 -15.40 34.61 -10.41
N SER A 57 -16.38 35.21 -11.09
CA SER A 57 -16.34 36.63 -11.46
C SER A 57 -16.35 37.53 -10.22
N ILE A 58 -17.16 37.21 -9.20
CA ILE A 58 -17.19 37.99 -7.96
C ILE A 58 -15.87 37.88 -7.19
N VAL A 59 -15.28 36.69 -7.12
CA VAL A 59 -13.97 36.45 -6.47
C VAL A 59 -12.86 37.22 -7.18
N ALA A 60 -12.84 37.23 -8.52
CA ALA A 60 -11.84 37.97 -9.29
C ALA A 60 -11.95 39.49 -9.09
N ASP A 61 -13.17 40.00 -8.94
CA ASP A 61 -13.48 41.42 -8.76
C ASP A 61 -13.48 41.86 -7.28
N ALA A 62 -13.16 40.97 -6.34
CA ALA A 62 -13.22 41.21 -4.90
C ALA A 62 -12.11 42.15 -4.41
N LYS A 63 -12.07 43.38 -4.92
CA LYS A 63 -11.29 44.50 -4.40
C LYS A 63 -12.10 45.43 -3.49
N GLU A 64 -13.44 45.38 -3.57
CA GLU A 64 -14.29 46.41 -2.96
C GLU A 64 -15.06 45.94 -1.71
N THR A 65 -15.17 44.63 -1.41
CA THR A 65 -15.79 44.16 -0.16
C THR A 65 -15.38 42.73 0.22
N GLU A 66 -14.57 42.57 1.28
CA GLU A 66 -14.09 41.26 1.76
C GLU A 66 -15.24 40.28 2.09
N ALA A 67 -16.33 40.76 2.68
CA ALA A 67 -17.44 39.90 3.10
C ALA A 67 -18.20 39.27 1.91
N LEU A 68 -18.35 40.00 0.80
CA LEU A 68 -18.98 39.49 -0.41
C LEU A 68 -18.06 38.52 -1.15
N GLY A 69 -16.76 38.83 -1.22
CA GLY A 69 -15.73 37.95 -1.77
C GLY A 69 -15.69 36.61 -1.04
N ALA A 70 -15.68 36.62 0.30
CA ALA A 70 -15.68 35.40 1.10
C ALA A 70 -16.95 34.55 0.92
N LYS A 71 -18.13 35.16 0.87
CA LYS A 71 -19.39 34.44 0.59
C LYS A 71 -19.39 33.81 -0.80
N ALA A 72 -18.93 34.54 -1.82
CA ALA A 72 -18.81 34.01 -3.17
C ALA A 72 -17.80 32.86 -3.25
N GLN A 73 -16.65 33.00 -2.58
CA GLN A 73 -15.62 31.96 -2.50
C GLN A 73 -16.15 30.67 -1.84
N TYR A 74 -16.89 30.80 -0.73
CA TYR A 74 -17.49 29.65 -0.04
C TYR A 74 -18.48 28.90 -0.95
N ARG A 75 -19.37 29.65 -1.62
CA ARG A 75 -20.39 29.05 -2.50
C ARG A 75 -19.79 28.47 -3.77
N LEU A 76 -18.73 29.07 -4.31
CA LEU A 76 -17.93 28.47 -5.38
C LEU A 76 -17.44 27.08 -4.98
N ALA A 77 -16.82 26.95 -3.80
CA ALA A 77 -16.33 25.68 -3.28
C ALA A 77 -17.46 24.65 -3.09
N SER A 78 -18.59 25.08 -2.52
CA SER A 78 -19.78 24.21 -2.36
C SER A 78 -20.34 23.73 -3.69
N CYS A 79 -20.43 24.58 -4.71
CA CYS A 79 -20.89 24.19 -6.04
C CYS A 79 -19.95 23.20 -6.72
N LEU A 80 -18.63 23.41 -6.60
CA LEU A 80 -17.63 22.48 -7.13
C LEU A 80 -17.74 21.10 -6.47
N SER A 81 -17.92 21.07 -5.15
CA SER A 81 -18.13 19.82 -4.41
C SER A 81 -19.42 19.10 -4.85
N LYS A 82 -20.54 19.82 -5.00
CA LYS A 82 -21.80 19.27 -5.53
C LYS A 82 -21.66 18.73 -6.97
N LYS A 83 -20.75 19.30 -7.76
CA LYS A 83 -20.41 18.82 -9.11
C LYS A 83 -19.45 17.62 -9.13
N GLY A 84 -18.96 17.18 -7.98
CA GLY A 84 -17.95 16.12 -7.86
C GLY A 84 -16.51 16.58 -8.12
N ASP A 85 -16.27 17.88 -8.34
CA ASP A 85 -14.92 18.44 -8.47
C ASP A 85 -14.34 18.74 -7.08
N GLN A 86 -13.87 17.68 -6.41
CA GLN A 86 -13.34 17.78 -5.05
C GLN A 86 -12.04 18.58 -4.98
N ALA A 87 -11.15 18.43 -5.97
CA ALA A 87 -9.89 19.19 -6.02
C ALA A 87 -10.15 20.70 -6.15
N GLY A 88 -11.07 21.09 -7.04
CA GLY A 88 -11.50 22.48 -7.17
C GLY A 88 -12.18 23.01 -5.91
N ALA A 89 -12.99 22.19 -5.24
CA ALA A 89 -13.65 22.55 -3.99
C ALA A 89 -12.64 22.82 -2.86
N VAL A 90 -11.67 21.92 -2.66
CA VAL A 90 -10.60 22.07 -1.66
C VAL A 90 -9.81 23.35 -1.90
N ALA A 91 -9.32 23.57 -3.13
CA ALA A 91 -8.57 24.78 -3.47
C ALA A 91 -9.39 26.06 -3.21
N ALA A 92 -10.69 26.03 -3.47
CA ALA A 92 -11.56 27.17 -3.22
C ALA A 92 -11.80 27.43 -1.72
N TYR A 93 -11.98 26.39 -0.89
CA TYR A 93 -12.08 26.53 0.56
C TYR A 93 -10.76 27.00 1.20
N GLU A 94 -9.60 26.48 0.76
CA GLU A 94 -8.30 26.94 1.24
C GLU A 94 -8.03 28.41 0.89
N ALA A 95 -8.38 28.81 -0.34
CA ALA A 95 -8.30 30.21 -0.75
C ALA A 95 -9.20 31.12 0.10
N LEU A 96 -10.37 30.64 0.55
CA LEU A 96 -11.21 31.38 1.49
C LEU A 96 -10.48 31.63 2.82
N ILE A 97 -9.88 30.58 3.39
CA ILE A 97 -9.16 30.65 4.67
C ILE A 97 -7.96 31.59 4.58
N LYS A 98 -7.22 31.51 3.47
CA LYS A 98 -6.01 32.30 3.22
C LYS A 98 -6.33 33.77 2.96
N ASN A 99 -7.31 34.05 2.09
CA ASN A 99 -7.56 35.41 1.60
C ASN A 99 -8.54 36.19 2.49
N TYR A 100 -9.37 35.51 3.29
CA TYR A 100 -10.38 36.13 4.15
C TYR A 100 -10.34 35.65 5.61
N PRO A 101 -9.17 35.72 6.30
CA PRO A 101 -9.01 35.17 7.66
C PRO A 101 -9.92 35.84 8.71
N ASN A 102 -10.37 37.06 8.46
CA ASN A 102 -11.26 37.80 9.37
C ASN A 102 -12.74 37.36 9.30
N GLN A 103 -13.14 36.58 8.28
CA GLN A 103 -14.51 36.07 8.10
C GLN A 103 -14.74 34.79 8.90
N LYS A 104 -14.60 34.88 10.23
CA LYS A 104 -14.46 33.74 11.17
C LYS A 104 -15.50 32.63 10.97
N GLU A 105 -16.78 32.98 10.75
CA GLU A 105 -17.85 31.98 10.58
C GLU A 105 -17.69 31.19 9.27
N LEU A 106 -17.40 31.87 8.16
CA LEU A 106 -17.18 31.22 6.86
C LEU A 106 -15.86 30.43 6.86
N VAL A 107 -14.84 30.92 7.56
CA VAL A 107 -13.58 30.20 7.76
C VAL A 107 -13.82 28.91 8.55
N SER A 108 -14.64 28.94 9.61
CA SER A 108 -15.02 27.73 10.37
C SER A 108 -15.75 26.73 9.48
N LYS A 109 -16.79 27.18 8.78
CA LYS A 109 -17.55 26.33 7.85
C LYS A 109 -16.66 25.76 6.75
N ALA A 110 -15.75 26.56 6.18
CA ALA A 110 -14.81 26.08 5.16
C ALA A 110 -13.87 25.01 5.71
N ARG A 111 -13.34 25.18 6.93
CA ARG A 111 -12.50 24.17 7.61
C ARG A 111 -13.25 22.87 7.86
N GLU A 112 -14.54 22.93 8.18
CA GLU A 112 -15.40 21.74 8.32
C GLU A 112 -15.62 20.99 7.00
N GLN A 113 -15.48 21.67 5.86
CA GLN A 113 -15.60 21.07 4.52
C GLN A 113 -14.25 20.61 3.95
N LEU A 114 -13.14 21.12 4.48
CA LEU A 114 -11.80 20.65 4.13
C LEU A 114 -11.54 19.29 4.79
N PRO A 115 -10.79 18.39 4.13
CA PRO A 115 -10.21 17.26 4.83
C PRO A 115 -9.39 17.82 6.00
N ALA A 116 -9.52 17.22 7.18
CA ALA A 116 -8.69 17.58 8.32
C ALA A 116 -7.21 17.56 7.88
N LYS A 117 -6.44 18.58 8.28
CA LYS A 117 -4.99 18.52 8.09
C LYS A 117 -4.53 17.20 8.71
N LEU A 118 -3.89 16.37 7.90
CA LEU A 118 -3.44 15.06 8.30
C LEU A 118 -2.40 15.22 9.42
N GLU A 119 -2.81 14.92 10.65
CA GLU A 119 -1.97 14.88 11.82
C GLU A 119 -1.98 13.46 12.35
N LEU A 120 -0.80 12.84 12.37
CA LEU A 120 -0.60 11.50 12.87
C LEU A 120 -0.35 11.57 14.38
N GLY A 121 -1.09 10.77 15.14
CA GLY A 121 -0.82 10.57 16.55
C GLY A 121 0.44 9.75 16.80
N GLU A 122 0.68 9.39 18.07
CA GLU A 122 1.78 8.52 18.46
C GLU A 122 1.66 7.13 17.81
N ALA A 123 2.81 6.50 17.57
CA ALA A 123 2.89 5.13 17.10
C ALA A 123 2.22 4.17 18.11
N PRO A 124 1.15 3.43 17.73
CA PRO A 124 0.47 2.51 18.65
C PRO A 124 1.10 1.11 18.69
N TRP A 125 2.26 0.89 18.07
CA TRP A 125 2.94 -0.40 18.00
C TRP A 125 4.16 -0.45 18.94
N ASN A 126 4.56 -1.67 19.27
CA ASN A 126 5.78 -1.94 20.03
C ASN A 126 6.97 -2.27 19.11
N ASP A 127 8.19 -2.16 19.67
CA ASP A 127 9.40 -2.63 18.99
C ASP A 127 9.33 -4.15 18.72
N GLY A 128 9.55 -4.53 17.46
CA GLY A 128 9.49 -5.91 16.98
C GLY A 128 8.09 -6.47 16.77
N GLU A 129 7.04 -5.65 16.84
CA GLU A 129 5.68 -6.10 16.54
C GLU A 129 5.58 -6.69 15.13
N GLN A 130 4.90 -7.84 15.01
CA GLN A 130 4.63 -8.51 13.75
C GLN A 130 3.14 -8.84 13.61
N LEU A 131 2.57 -8.59 12.43
CA LEU A 131 1.23 -9.01 12.06
C LEU A 131 1.30 -9.88 10.80
N THR A 132 0.72 -11.07 10.83
CA THR A 132 0.53 -11.88 9.62
C THR A 132 -0.94 -11.88 9.23
N LEU A 133 -1.24 -11.51 8.00
CA LEU A 133 -2.57 -11.62 7.40
C LEU A 133 -2.56 -12.69 6.31
N THR A 134 -3.50 -13.63 6.37
CA THR A 134 -3.70 -14.64 5.32
C THR A 134 -4.62 -14.08 4.23
N MET A 135 -4.11 -13.98 3.00
CA MET A 135 -4.86 -13.61 1.81
C MET A 135 -5.68 -14.77 1.28
N LYS A 136 -6.92 -14.49 0.87
CA LYS A 136 -7.91 -15.42 0.38
C LYS A 136 -8.63 -14.85 -0.86
N LEU A 137 -9.00 -15.73 -1.77
CA LEU A 137 -9.91 -15.41 -2.88
C LEU A 137 -11.37 -15.44 -2.41
N ALA A 138 -12.26 -14.90 -3.26
CA ALA A 138 -13.70 -15.12 -3.17
C ALA A 138 -13.99 -16.63 -3.07
N GLY A 139 -14.55 -17.08 -1.95
CA GLY A 139 -14.75 -18.50 -1.62
C GLY A 139 -13.88 -19.03 -0.48
N GLY A 140 -12.96 -18.21 0.06
CA GLY A 140 -12.20 -18.52 1.28
C GLY A 140 -10.92 -19.33 1.06
N GLN A 141 -10.58 -19.66 -0.19
CA GLN A 141 -9.33 -20.35 -0.53
C GLN A 141 -8.13 -19.44 -0.24
N PRO A 142 -7.19 -19.84 0.64
CA PRO A 142 -5.98 -19.07 0.89
C PRO A 142 -5.04 -19.12 -0.31
N ILE A 143 -4.42 -17.98 -0.60
CA ILE A 143 -3.52 -17.82 -1.75
C ILE A 143 -2.15 -17.25 -1.38
N GLY A 144 -1.96 -16.82 -0.13
CA GLY A 144 -0.72 -16.18 0.28
C GLY A 144 -0.83 -15.42 1.59
N LEU A 145 0.24 -14.74 1.98
CA LEU A 145 0.29 -13.90 3.18
C LEU A 145 0.73 -12.46 2.91
N VAL A 146 0.30 -11.56 3.78
CA VAL A 146 0.92 -10.26 4.02
C VAL A 146 1.49 -10.27 5.44
N GLY A 147 2.81 -10.19 5.56
CA GLY A 147 3.52 -9.99 6.82
C GLY A 147 3.84 -8.52 6.99
N LEU A 148 3.54 -7.95 8.16
CA LEU A 148 3.91 -6.61 8.57
C LEU A 148 4.84 -6.74 9.77
N SER A 149 5.97 -6.04 9.77
CA SER A 149 6.83 -5.91 10.95
C SER A 149 7.32 -4.49 11.14
N VAL A 150 7.46 -4.08 12.40
CA VAL A 150 8.01 -2.77 12.75
C VAL A 150 9.08 -2.90 13.82
N LYS A 151 10.23 -2.25 13.61
CA LYS A 151 11.37 -2.29 14.53
C LYS A 151 11.91 -0.90 14.82
N SER A 152 12.33 -0.71 16.06
CA SER A 152 13.10 0.46 16.45
C SER A 152 14.53 0.29 15.96
N GLU A 153 14.99 1.24 15.16
CA GLU A 153 16.31 1.22 14.54
C GLU A 153 17.04 2.54 14.79
N ASN A 154 18.32 2.60 14.40
CA ASN A 154 19.12 3.82 14.44
C ASN A 154 19.68 4.12 13.04
N LEU A 155 19.37 5.29 12.50
CA LEU A 155 19.94 5.77 11.25
C LEU A 155 20.72 7.06 11.53
N ASP A 156 22.05 6.99 11.38
CA ASP A 156 22.97 8.12 11.61
C ASP A 156 22.78 8.82 12.98
N GLY A 157 22.59 8.04 14.04
CA GLY A 157 22.38 8.55 15.41
C GLY A 157 20.94 8.96 15.70
N LYS A 158 20.04 8.87 14.73
CA LYS A 158 18.62 9.22 14.87
C LYS A 158 17.76 7.97 15.14
N PRO A 159 16.87 7.99 16.13
CA PRO A 159 15.91 6.91 16.32
C PRO A 159 14.88 6.90 15.19
N VAL A 160 14.72 5.74 14.53
CA VAL A 160 13.82 5.54 13.39
C VAL A 160 12.97 4.29 13.57
N TRP A 161 11.79 4.24 12.95
CA TRP A 161 11.03 3.00 12.79
C TRP A 161 11.35 2.41 11.41
N GLY A 162 11.84 1.18 11.39
CA GLY A 162 11.92 0.36 10.18
C GLY A 162 10.62 -0.43 10.01
N MET A 163 9.84 -0.12 8.98
CA MET A 163 8.54 -0.72 8.69
C MET A 163 8.65 -1.65 7.48
N SER A 164 8.45 -2.95 7.66
CA SER A 164 8.64 -3.95 6.60
C SER A 164 7.33 -4.63 6.22
N ILE A 165 7.10 -4.81 4.92
CA ILE A 165 5.96 -5.56 4.39
C ILE A 165 6.49 -6.71 3.54
N ARG A 166 6.13 -7.95 3.89
CA ARG A 166 6.27 -9.11 3.00
C ARG A 166 4.94 -9.50 2.41
N ARG A 167 4.94 -9.69 1.09
CA ARG A 167 3.81 -10.21 0.32
C ARG A 167 4.29 -11.47 -0.38
N LEU A 168 3.61 -12.57 -0.14
CA LEU A 168 3.93 -13.85 -0.75
C LEU A 168 2.64 -14.46 -1.27
N ILE A 169 2.51 -14.61 -2.60
CA ILE A 169 1.30 -15.06 -3.29
C ILE A 169 1.64 -16.31 -4.13
N ALA A 170 0.65 -17.19 -4.30
CA ALA A 170 0.72 -18.38 -5.14
C ALA A 170 1.91 -19.29 -4.78
N GLY A 171 2.09 -19.56 -3.49
CA GLY A 171 3.16 -20.43 -2.99
C GLY A 171 4.58 -19.92 -3.28
N GLY A 172 4.75 -18.60 -3.43
CA GLY A 172 6.05 -17.95 -3.61
C GLY A 172 6.38 -17.53 -5.05
N GLN A 173 5.51 -17.78 -6.01
CA GLN A 173 5.72 -17.38 -7.41
C GLN A 173 5.64 -15.85 -7.61
N ASN A 174 4.82 -15.18 -6.80
CA ASN A 174 4.71 -13.73 -6.80
C ASN A 174 5.06 -13.21 -5.41
N GLN A 175 6.14 -12.41 -5.32
CA GLN A 175 6.63 -11.89 -4.05
C GLN A 175 6.85 -10.38 -4.13
N GLY A 176 6.54 -9.69 -3.04
CA GLY A 176 6.75 -8.25 -2.89
C GLY A 176 7.31 -7.91 -1.51
N ILE A 177 8.30 -7.03 -1.46
CA ILE A 177 8.90 -6.47 -0.24
C ILE A 177 8.71 -4.98 -0.27
N SER A 178 8.39 -4.42 0.87
CA SER A 178 8.68 -3.03 1.16
C SER A 178 9.41 -2.93 2.48
N HIS A 179 10.36 -2.01 2.58
CA HIS A 179 10.94 -1.56 3.83
C HIS A 179 10.98 -0.04 3.79
N VAL A 180 10.29 0.63 4.70
CA VAL A 180 10.24 2.09 4.81
C VAL A 180 10.83 2.47 6.16
N VAL A 181 11.85 3.32 6.15
CA VAL A 181 12.44 3.89 7.36
C VAL A 181 11.83 5.27 7.59
N VAL A 182 11.24 5.48 8.76
CA VAL A 182 10.60 6.75 9.13
C VAL A 182 11.17 7.29 10.43
N ASP A 183 11.18 8.61 10.58
CA ASP A 183 11.47 9.26 11.86
C ASP A 183 10.46 8.84 12.93
N GLN A 184 10.91 8.40 14.12
CA GLN A 184 10.00 7.87 15.15
C GLN A 184 9.01 8.90 15.72
N VAL A 185 9.33 10.21 15.64
CA VAL A 185 8.55 11.28 16.25
C VAL A 185 7.63 11.93 15.21
N THR A 186 8.17 12.29 14.06
CA THR A 186 7.45 13.02 13.00
C THR A 186 6.79 12.09 12.00
N ASN A 187 7.15 10.80 12.00
CA ASN A 187 6.72 9.79 11.05
C ASN A 187 7.00 10.17 9.58
N ARG A 188 7.98 11.06 9.34
CA ARG A 188 8.39 11.39 7.98
C ARG A 188 9.26 10.26 7.42
N PRO A 189 9.02 9.78 6.20
CA PRO A 189 9.91 8.81 5.57
C PRO A 189 11.28 9.45 5.32
N LEU A 190 12.30 8.61 5.43
CA LEU A 190 13.70 8.96 5.21
C LEU A 190 14.25 8.16 4.03
N THR A 191 14.00 6.85 4.04
CA THR A 191 14.34 5.95 2.94
C THR A 191 13.25 4.91 2.75
N SER A 192 13.15 4.37 1.55
CA SER A 192 12.40 3.14 1.30
C SER A 192 13.05 2.27 0.25
N VAL A 193 12.88 0.96 0.40
CA VAL A 193 13.18 -0.05 -0.61
C VAL A 193 11.91 -0.80 -0.92
N TRP A 194 11.60 -0.94 -2.20
CA TRP A 194 10.46 -1.71 -2.68
C TRP A 194 10.93 -2.69 -3.75
N GLN A 195 10.63 -3.97 -3.61
CA GLN A 195 11.05 -5.01 -4.53
C GLN A 195 9.87 -5.91 -4.88
N HIS A 196 9.73 -6.31 -6.14
CA HIS A 196 8.68 -7.23 -6.56
C HIS A 196 9.13 -8.09 -7.73
N THR A 197 8.82 -9.39 -7.69
CA THR A 197 9.30 -10.36 -8.68
C THR A 197 8.88 -10.04 -10.12
N LEU A 198 7.76 -9.33 -10.30
CA LEU A 198 7.24 -8.92 -11.62
C LEU A 198 7.45 -7.45 -11.98
N LEU A 199 7.62 -6.57 -10.99
CA LEU A 199 7.55 -5.11 -11.20
C LEU A 199 8.90 -4.43 -10.97
N GLY A 200 9.90 -5.17 -10.49
CA GLY A 200 11.25 -4.70 -10.29
C GLY A 200 11.51 -4.14 -8.89
N SER A 201 12.66 -3.49 -8.77
CA SER A 201 13.25 -3.04 -7.52
C SER A 201 13.51 -1.54 -7.56
N PHE A 202 13.09 -0.82 -6.53
CA PHE A 202 13.21 0.62 -6.44
C PHE A 202 13.65 1.06 -5.04
N GLU A 203 14.48 2.10 -4.99
CA GLU A 203 14.85 2.80 -3.77
C GLU A 203 14.26 4.22 -3.81
N GLY A 204 13.71 4.69 -2.69
CA GLY A 204 13.34 6.08 -2.45
C GLY A 204 14.20 6.70 -1.35
N LYS A 205 14.68 7.92 -1.56
CA LYS A 205 15.36 8.76 -0.55
C LYS A 205 14.65 10.08 -0.41
N TYR A 206 14.24 10.41 0.80
CA TYR A 206 13.36 11.54 1.12
C TYR A 206 14.14 12.63 1.85
N SER A 207 14.01 13.88 1.40
CA SER A 207 14.35 15.10 2.13
C SER A 207 13.09 15.92 2.38
N ASP A 208 13.25 17.10 2.98
CA ASP A 208 12.13 18.02 3.21
C ASP A 208 11.51 18.56 1.90
N ASP A 209 12.30 18.61 0.83
CA ASP A 209 11.97 19.25 -0.45
C ASP A 209 12.11 18.34 -1.67
N GLN A 210 12.63 17.12 -1.52
CA GLN A 210 12.88 16.21 -2.64
C GLN A 210 12.65 14.75 -2.30
N LEU A 211 12.22 13.98 -3.30
CA LEU A 211 12.23 12.53 -3.33
C LEU A 211 13.14 12.09 -4.49
N THR A 212 14.24 11.43 -4.18
CA THR A 212 15.11 10.78 -5.17
C THR A 212 14.75 9.31 -5.31
N ILE A 213 14.57 8.85 -6.53
CA ILE A 213 14.13 7.49 -6.85
C ILE A 213 15.15 6.81 -7.75
N THR A 214 15.63 5.65 -7.33
CA THR A 214 16.56 4.82 -8.10
C THR A 214 15.86 3.54 -8.51
N ASN A 215 15.85 3.21 -9.80
CA ASN A 215 15.47 1.86 -10.26
C ASN A 215 16.71 0.97 -10.12
N LEU A 216 16.67 0.03 -9.19
CA LEU A 216 17.81 -0.83 -8.86
C LEU A 216 18.07 -1.90 -9.92
N ASP A 217 17.11 -2.12 -10.85
CA ASP A 217 17.25 -3.06 -11.95
C ASP A 217 17.71 -2.39 -13.26
N SER A 218 18.05 -1.09 -13.22
CA SER A 218 18.49 -0.29 -14.36
C SER A 218 19.74 0.53 -14.02
N GLU A 219 20.52 0.87 -15.04
CA GLU A 219 21.62 1.86 -14.94
C GLU A 219 21.14 3.30 -15.21
N ASP A 220 19.83 3.49 -15.42
CA ASP A 220 19.24 4.81 -15.63
C ASP A 220 19.53 5.73 -14.43
N PRO A 221 19.80 7.03 -14.66
CA PRO A 221 20.05 7.97 -13.59
C PRO A 221 18.84 8.08 -12.66
N ALA A 222 19.10 8.31 -11.37
CA ALA A 222 18.06 8.52 -10.38
C ALA A 222 17.15 9.69 -10.78
N LYS A 223 15.84 9.50 -10.58
CA LYS A 223 14.83 10.52 -10.81
C LYS A 223 14.64 11.34 -9.55
N VAL A 224 14.68 12.67 -9.68
CA VAL A 224 14.38 13.60 -8.58
C VAL A 224 12.97 14.16 -8.77
N VAL A 225 12.19 14.17 -7.70
CA VAL A 225 10.84 14.73 -7.62
C VAL A 225 10.84 15.81 -6.54
N GLU A 226 10.53 17.05 -6.92
CA GLU A 226 10.37 18.14 -5.96
C GLU A 226 9.10 17.93 -5.09
N LEU A 227 9.22 18.27 -3.81
CA LEU A 227 8.19 18.15 -2.78
C LEU A 227 7.85 19.55 -2.26
N ASP A 228 6.58 19.90 -2.30
CA ASP A 228 6.01 21.13 -1.77
C ASP A 228 5.28 20.94 -0.43
N GLN A 229 5.15 19.69 -0.01
CA GLN A 229 4.55 19.23 1.24
C GLN A 229 5.21 17.94 1.71
N VAL A 230 4.91 17.52 2.94
CA VAL A 230 5.38 16.23 3.47
C VAL A 230 4.90 15.10 2.56
N ALA A 231 5.85 14.34 2.01
CA ALA A 231 5.58 13.13 1.27
C ALA A 231 5.56 11.93 2.21
N TYR A 232 4.51 11.13 2.17
CA TYR A 232 4.47 9.80 2.79
C TYR A 232 4.72 8.74 1.73
N ASP A 233 5.41 7.66 2.08
CA ASP A 233 5.56 6.51 1.20
C ASP A 233 4.23 5.73 1.12
N ASN A 234 3.94 5.10 -0.03
CA ASN A 234 2.73 4.30 -0.22
C ASN A 234 2.58 3.19 0.82
N ASP A 235 3.65 2.45 1.06
CA ASP A 235 3.58 1.27 1.92
C ASP A 235 3.62 1.65 3.41
N GLN A 236 4.05 2.87 3.74
CA GLN A 236 3.94 3.44 5.08
C GLN A 236 2.48 3.49 5.56
N TRP A 237 1.50 3.60 4.66
CA TRP A 237 0.09 3.70 5.04
C TRP A 237 -0.49 2.43 5.66
N PHE A 238 0.13 1.26 5.48
CA PHE A 238 -0.22 0.05 6.23
C PHE A 238 -0.04 0.23 7.76
N TYR A 239 0.84 1.15 8.16
CA TYR A 239 1.14 1.48 9.55
C TYR A 239 0.49 2.79 9.97
N ALA A 240 0.73 3.86 9.21
CA ALA A 240 0.36 5.22 9.58
C ALA A 240 -1.16 5.44 9.74
N MET A 241 -2.00 4.61 9.09
CA MET A 241 -3.46 4.65 9.33
C MET A 241 -3.85 4.35 10.79
N ARG A 242 -3.03 3.59 11.52
CA ARG A 242 -3.23 3.31 12.96
C ARG A 242 -3.04 4.56 13.82
N GLN A 243 -2.28 5.53 13.35
CA GLN A 243 -2.03 6.79 14.07
C GLN A 243 -3.16 7.82 13.87
N LEU A 244 -4.13 7.53 13.00
CA LEU A 244 -5.26 8.43 12.78
C LEU A 244 -6.24 8.42 13.98
N PRO A 245 -6.93 9.53 14.25
CA PRO A 245 -7.98 9.60 15.27
C PRO A 245 -9.28 8.97 14.72
N LEU A 246 -9.23 7.67 14.46
CA LEU A 246 -10.34 6.91 13.89
C LEU A 246 -11.58 7.00 14.77
N ALA A 247 -12.69 7.37 14.16
CA ALA A 247 -14.02 7.41 14.75
C ALA A 247 -15.07 7.26 13.63
N VAL A 248 -16.25 6.76 13.95
CA VAL A 248 -17.35 6.73 12.98
C VAL A 248 -17.66 8.15 12.50
N GLY A 249 -17.73 8.32 11.19
CA GLY A 249 -17.88 9.61 10.52
C GLY A 249 -16.56 10.32 10.19
N TYR A 250 -15.40 9.76 10.57
CA TYR A 250 -14.10 10.32 10.20
C TYR A 250 -13.96 10.40 8.67
N LYS A 251 -13.36 11.50 8.19
CA LYS A 251 -13.02 11.73 6.79
C LYS A 251 -11.63 12.34 6.73
N GLY A 252 -10.82 11.89 5.78
CA GLY A 252 -9.48 12.44 5.55
C GLY A 252 -8.98 12.14 4.15
N THR A 253 -7.79 12.64 3.85
CA THR A 253 -7.08 12.35 2.62
C THR A 253 -5.66 11.92 2.97
N LEU A 254 -5.26 10.76 2.48
CA LEU A 254 -3.90 10.24 2.58
C LEU A 254 -3.14 10.64 1.31
N SER A 255 -2.22 11.58 1.42
CA SER A 255 -1.31 11.92 0.31
C SER A 255 -0.12 10.97 0.34
N THR A 256 0.18 10.34 -0.79
CA THR A 256 1.28 9.39 -0.89
C THR A 256 2.13 9.58 -2.13
N ARG A 257 3.42 9.26 -2.04
CA ARG A 257 4.33 9.10 -3.17
C ARG A 257 4.55 7.62 -3.46
N VAL A 258 4.36 7.24 -4.72
CA VAL A 258 4.52 5.85 -5.17
C VAL A 258 5.87 5.69 -5.87
N VAL A 259 6.87 5.16 -5.17
CA VAL A 259 8.26 5.05 -5.65
C VAL A 259 8.34 4.24 -6.96
N MET A 260 7.68 3.08 -7.04
CA MET A 260 7.66 2.25 -8.26
C MET A 260 7.03 2.93 -9.48
N SER A 261 6.22 3.97 -9.27
CA SER A 261 5.61 4.78 -10.33
C SER A 261 6.37 6.09 -10.57
N GLY A 262 7.66 6.11 -10.23
CA GLY A 262 8.53 7.27 -10.37
C GLY A 262 8.10 8.46 -9.51
N GLY A 263 7.52 8.20 -8.33
CA GLY A 263 7.19 9.23 -7.33
C GLY A 263 5.88 9.95 -7.60
N ALA A 264 4.98 9.32 -8.37
CA ALA A 264 3.64 9.85 -8.60
C ALA A 264 2.95 10.13 -7.25
N GLN A 265 2.36 11.32 -7.13
CA GLN A 265 1.50 11.64 -5.99
C GLN A 265 0.12 11.03 -6.22
N VAL A 266 -0.41 10.36 -5.20
CA VAL A 266 -1.77 9.86 -5.17
C VAL A 266 -2.43 10.35 -3.88
N ASP A 267 -3.53 11.09 -4.02
CA ASP A 267 -4.33 11.53 -2.90
C ASP A 267 -5.51 10.57 -2.72
N ILE A 268 -5.49 9.80 -1.64
CA ILE A 268 -6.46 8.74 -1.37
C ILE A 268 -7.44 9.24 -0.30
N GLY A 269 -8.68 9.50 -0.70
CA GLY A 269 -9.74 9.83 0.24
C GLY A 269 -10.08 8.64 1.12
N ILE A 270 -10.27 8.87 2.42
CA ILE A 270 -10.66 7.84 3.38
C ILE A 270 -11.89 8.28 4.17
N THR A 271 -12.75 7.30 4.47
CA THR A 271 -13.91 7.50 5.34
C THR A 271 -14.07 6.33 6.31
N VAL A 272 -14.62 6.60 7.49
CA VAL A 272 -14.96 5.55 8.48
C VAL A 272 -16.49 5.52 8.64
N PRO A 273 -17.24 4.79 7.80
CA PRO A 273 -18.69 4.81 7.85
C PRO A 273 -19.28 4.10 9.08
N SER A 274 -18.58 3.09 9.62
CA SER A 274 -19.12 2.23 10.67
C SER A 274 -18.02 1.52 11.45
N LYS A 275 -18.45 0.84 12.52
CA LYS A 275 -17.69 -0.25 13.14
C LYS A 275 -18.37 -1.58 12.85
N GLU A 276 -17.59 -2.64 12.80
CA GLU A 276 -18.10 -4.02 12.71
C GLU A 276 -17.17 -5.01 13.38
N THR A 277 -17.75 -6.08 13.91
CA THR A 277 -17.01 -7.18 14.50
C THR A 277 -16.43 -8.06 13.39
N VAL A 278 -15.12 -8.28 13.43
CA VAL A 278 -14.37 -9.13 12.49
C VAL A 278 -13.82 -10.35 13.22
N GLU A 279 -14.22 -11.53 12.77
CA GLU A 279 -13.74 -12.80 13.30
C GLU A 279 -12.44 -13.23 12.61
N THR A 280 -11.45 -13.64 13.41
CA THR A 280 -10.14 -14.06 12.92
C THR A 280 -9.63 -15.31 13.66
N PRO A 281 -8.64 -16.05 13.11
CA PRO A 281 -7.98 -17.13 13.83
C PRO A 281 -7.37 -16.74 15.19
N VAL A 282 -7.04 -15.47 15.40
CA VAL A 282 -6.41 -14.97 16.64
C VAL A 282 -7.37 -14.24 17.57
N GLY A 283 -8.66 -14.16 17.21
CA GLY A 283 -9.69 -13.56 18.06
C GLY A 283 -10.77 -12.81 17.27
N SER A 284 -11.76 -12.34 18.01
CA SER A 284 -12.81 -11.47 17.52
C SER A 284 -12.47 -10.03 17.88
N PHE A 285 -12.54 -9.12 16.90
CA PHE A 285 -12.20 -7.72 17.08
C PHE A 285 -13.35 -6.83 16.64
N GLU A 286 -13.74 -5.88 17.47
CA GLU A 286 -14.57 -4.76 17.04
C GLU A 286 -13.68 -3.77 16.27
N CYS A 287 -13.96 -3.53 14.99
CA CYS A 287 -13.06 -2.79 14.10
C CYS A 287 -13.71 -1.52 13.54
N PHE A 288 -12.91 -0.47 13.34
CA PHE A 288 -13.26 0.63 12.44
C PHE A 288 -13.11 0.16 10.99
N LYS A 289 -14.18 0.24 10.21
CA LYS A 289 -14.14 -0.02 8.77
C LYS A 289 -13.72 1.26 8.05
N LEU A 290 -12.57 1.25 7.39
CA LEU A 290 -12.03 2.35 6.59
C LEU A 290 -12.24 2.06 5.12
N GLU A 291 -13.04 2.88 4.44
CA GLU A 291 -13.25 2.81 2.99
C GLU A 291 -12.38 3.85 2.29
N MET A 292 -11.61 3.42 1.29
CA MET A 292 -10.69 4.25 0.52
C MET A 292 -11.25 4.56 -0.87
N SER A 293 -10.98 5.75 -1.39
CA SER A 293 -11.45 6.21 -2.72
C SER A 293 -10.91 5.40 -3.90
N ILE A 294 -9.91 4.54 -3.66
CA ILE A 294 -9.31 3.63 -4.63
C ILE A 294 -9.96 2.23 -4.64
N GLY A 295 -11.10 2.05 -3.96
CA GLY A 295 -11.82 0.78 -3.94
C GLY A 295 -11.16 -0.28 -3.05
N GLN A 296 -10.43 0.14 -2.03
CA GLN A 296 -9.88 -0.72 -0.99
C GLN A 296 -10.58 -0.44 0.33
N THR A 297 -10.67 -1.45 1.19
CA THR A 297 -11.25 -1.32 2.53
C THR A 297 -10.31 -1.94 3.57
N PHE A 298 -10.11 -1.27 4.69
CA PHE A 298 -9.25 -1.71 5.80
C PHE A 298 -10.06 -1.77 7.09
N TRP A 299 -9.72 -2.69 7.98
CA TRP A 299 -10.34 -2.85 9.28
C TRP A 299 -9.27 -2.77 10.36
N PHE A 300 -9.33 -1.72 11.16
CA PHE A 300 -8.42 -1.53 12.29
C PHE A 300 -9.17 -1.77 13.60
N ALA A 301 -8.61 -2.60 14.48
CA ALA A 301 -9.23 -2.92 15.78
C ALA A 301 -9.43 -1.64 16.63
N ASP A 302 -10.56 -1.53 17.33
CA ASP A 302 -10.80 -0.50 18.32
C ASP A 302 -10.22 -0.90 19.68
N VAL A 303 -8.89 -1.03 19.69
CA VAL A 303 -8.03 -1.30 20.85
C VAL A 303 -6.84 -0.34 20.77
N PRO A 304 -6.08 -0.11 21.86
CA PRO A 304 -4.97 0.83 21.86
C PRO A 304 -3.97 0.64 20.72
N GLU A 305 -3.64 -0.61 20.41
CA GLU A 305 -2.66 -0.98 19.38
C GLU A 305 -3.20 -0.79 17.95
N LYS A 306 -4.52 -0.77 17.78
CA LYS A 306 -5.21 -0.64 16.49
C LYS A 306 -4.65 -1.58 15.41
N TYR A 307 -4.57 -2.87 15.71
CA TYR A 307 -4.07 -3.86 14.74
C TYR A 307 -4.83 -3.79 13.42
N LEU A 308 -4.12 -3.99 12.30
CA LEU A 308 -4.77 -4.24 11.01
C LEU A 308 -5.36 -5.66 11.05
N VAL A 309 -6.69 -5.75 11.20
CA VAL A 309 -7.40 -7.02 11.37
C VAL A 309 -7.78 -7.64 10.04
N LYS A 310 -8.14 -6.81 9.06
CA LYS A 310 -8.54 -7.24 7.73
C LYS A 310 -8.30 -6.16 6.69
N PHE A 311 -8.04 -6.52 5.45
CA PHE A 311 -8.19 -5.61 4.31
C PHE A 311 -8.77 -6.33 3.09
N GLU A 312 -9.43 -5.57 2.22
CA GLU A 312 -9.99 -6.03 0.96
C GLU A 312 -9.51 -5.14 -0.18
N ALA A 313 -9.00 -5.77 -1.24
CA ALA A 313 -8.54 -5.09 -2.44
C ALA A 313 -8.62 -6.02 -3.65
N GLY A 314 -9.20 -5.55 -4.76
CA GLY A 314 -9.14 -6.27 -6.04
C GLY A 314 -9.70 -7.70 -6.03
N GLY A 315 -10.71 -7.99 -5.20
CA GLY A 315 -11.30 -9.33 -5.05
C GLY A 315 -10.53 -10.28 -4.13
N VAL A 316 -9.50 -9.79 -3.45
CA VAL A 316 -8.77 -10.50 -2.40
C VAL A 316 -9.17 -9.94 -1.04
N GLU A 317 -9.38 -10.84 -0.08
CA GLU A 317 -9.52 -10.54 1.34
C GLU A 317 -8.25 -11.01 2.07
N ALA A 318 -7.64 -10.19 2.92
CA ALA A 318 -6.61 -10.63 3.84
C ALA A 318 -7.11 -10.50 5.28
N VAL A 319 -6.96 -11.55 6.09
CA VAL A 319 -7.44 -11.60 7.49
C VAL A 319 -6.29 -11.92 8.42
N LEU A 320 -6.16 -11.18 9.51
CA LEU A 320 -5.16 -11.36 10.55
C LEU A 320 -5.18 -12.79 11.09
N SER A 321 -4.05 -13.48 10.97
CA SER A 321 -3.89 -14.89 11.37
C SER A 321 -2.79 -15.09 12.42
N ASN A 322 -1.95 -14.08 12.65
CA ASN A 322 -0.96 -14.09 13.72
C ASN A 322 -0.64 -12.67 14.21
N ILE A 323 -0.44 -12.53 15.51
CA ILE A 323 0.17 -11.35 16.16
C ILE A 323 1.40 -11.87 16.91
N GLY A 324 2.57 -11.34 16.57
CA GLY A 324 3.85 -11.72 17.14
C GLY A 324 4.65 -10.49 17.58
N ASP A 325 5.80 -10.76 18.19
CA ASP A 325 6.74 -9.77 18.70
C ASP A 325 8.19 -10.20 18.38
N SER A 326 9.15 -9.75 19.19
CA SER A 326 10.58 -10.04 19.02
C SER A 326 10.98 -11.49 19.35
N GLU A 327 10.03 -12.41 19.53
CA GLU A 327 10.28 -13.82 19.84
C GLU A 327 9.87 -14.76 18.69
N PRO A 328 10.55 -15.92 18.52
CA PRO A 328 10.13 -16.93 17.56
C PRO A 328 8.70 -17.42 17.81
N THR A 329 7.89 -17.45 16.76
CA THR A 329 6.51 -17.91 16.85
C THR A 329 6.41 -19.40 16.60
N THR A 330 5.71 -20.15 17.45
CA THR A 330 5.47 -21.58 17.20
C THR A 330 4.26 -21.78 16.31
N VAL A 331 4.47 -22.35 15.12
CA VAL A 331 3.37 -22.86 14.28
C VAL A 331 3.03 -24.28 14.72
N LYS A 332 1.73 -24.56 14.90
CA LYS A 332 1.22 -25.88 15.31
C LYS A 332 0.17 -26.34 14.33
N ASN A 333 0.37 -27.52 13.77
CA ASN A 333 -0.66 -28.19 12.98
C ASN A 333 -1.17 -29.41 13.75
N THR A 334 -2.32 -29.24 14.38
CA THR A 334 -2.94 -30.26 15.23
C THR A 334 -3.47 -31.44 14.44
N ALA A 335 -3.98 -31.22 13.22
CA ALA A 335 -4.50 -32.29 12.37
C ALA A 335 -3.43 -33.35 12.05
N LEU A 336 -2.16 -32.93 12.04
CA LEU A 336 -1.03 -33.75 11.62
C LEU A 336 -0.01 -33.94 12.73
N GLY A 337 -0.32 -33.45 13.93
CA GLY A 337 0.51 -33.61 15.12
C GLY A 337 1.94 -33.11 14.91
N PHE A 338 2.14 -31.95 14.29
CA PHE A 338 3.47 -31.36 14.21
C PHE A 338 3.50 -29.90 14.70
N SER A 339 4.66 -29.46 15.13
CA SER A 339 4.95 -28.06 15.44
C SER A 339 6.39 -27.71 15.13
N PHE A 340 6.66 -26.44 14.86
CA PHE A 340 8.00 -25.93 14.65
C PHE A 340 8.05 -24.42 14.97
N ALA A 341 9.25 -23.89 15.19
CA ALA A 341 9.48 -22.48 15.40
C ALA A 341 9.69 -21.77 14.06
N VAL A 342 8.95 -20.69 13.84
CA VAL A 342 9.20 -19.69 12.82
C VAL A 342 10.17 -18.67 13.42
N PRO A 343 11.34 -18.42 12.82
CA PRO A 343 12.32 -17.49 13.35
C PRO A 343 11.77 -16.06 13.48
N VAL A 344 12.44 -15.23 14.27
CA VAL A 344 12.19 -13.77 14.26
C VAL A 344 12.37 -13.24 12.84
N ASP A 345 11.54 -12.29 12.43
CA ASP A 345 11.46 -11.70 11.07
C ASP A 345 10.99 -12.64 9.97
N TRP A 346 10.53 -13.84 10.32
CA TRP A 346 9.88 -14.75 9.40
C TRP A 346 8.38 -14.80 9.67
N PHE A 347 7.61 -14.85 8.59
CA PHE A 347 6.17 -15.03 8.62
C PHE A 347 5.82 -16.44 8.17
N GLY A 348 4.86 -17.07 8.86
CA GLY A 348 4.37 -18.40 8.55
C GLY A 348 2.88 -18.39 8.23
N MET A 349 2.46 -19.19 7.24
CA MET A 349 1.06 -19.37 6.90
C MET A 349 0.77 -20.81 6.52
N ASP A 350 -0.27 -21.38 7.14
CA ASP A 350 -0.85 -22.65 6.67
C ASP A 350 -1.42 -22.50 5.26
N LEU A 351 -0.95 -23.36 4.35
CA LEU A 351 -1.45 -23.52 3.00
C LEU A 351 -2.07 -24.92 2.86
N PRO A 352 -3.41 -25.02 2.73
CA PRO A 352 -4.09 -26.25 2.40
C PRO A 352 -3.50 -26.88 1.13
N SER A 353 -3.22 -28.17 1.18
CA SER A 353 -2.80 -28.94 0.01
C SER A 353 -4.00 -29.68 -0.57
N ASP A 354 -4.15 -29.61 -1.88
CA ASP A 354 -5.08 -30.41 -2.69
C ASP A 354 -4.51 -31.80 -3.04
N VAL A 355 -3.25 -32.07 -2.66
CA VAL A 355 -2.54 -33.31 -2.91
C VAL A 355 -3.11 -34.42 -2.01
N PRO A 356 -3.68 -35.51 -2.55
CA PRO A 356 -4.35 -36.57 -1.77
C PRO A 356 -3.44 -37.33 -0.79
N THR A 357 -2.13 -37.19 -0.94
CA THR A 357 -1.07 -37.85 -0.18
C THR A 357 -0.38 -36.93 0.82
N ALA A 358 -0.59 -35.61 0.70
CA ALA A 358 0.08 -34.61 1.49
C ALA A 358 -0.87 -34.06 2.55
N SER A 359 -0.23 -33.58 3.59
CA SER A 359 -0.90 -32.87 4.64
C SER A 359 -0.56 -31.37 4.55
N THR A 360 -1.31 -30.50 5.23
CA THR A 360 -1.22 -29.04 5.10
C THR A 360 0.24 -28.57 5.05
N ALA A 361 0.58 -27.75 4.05
CA ALA A 361 1.90 -27.13 3.98
C ALA A 361 1.93 -25.88 4.85
N VAL A 362 3.09 -25.48 5.33
CA VAL A 362 3.30 -24.14 5.89
C VAL A 362 4.26 -23.41 4.98
N VAL A 363 3.80 -22.30 4.42
CA VAL A 363 4.63 -21.40 3.62
C VAL A 363 5.31 -20.43 4.56
N LEU A 364 6.60 -20.19 4.31
CA LEU A 364 7.45 -19.30 5.08
C LEU A 364 7.90 -18.13 4.20
N ALA A 365 7.86 -16.92 4.73
CA ALA A 365 8.38 -15.71 4.09
C ALA A 365 9.36 -15.04 5.04
N GLY A 366 10.62 -14.88 4.64
CA GLY A 366 11.64 -14.26 5.48
C GLY A 366 12.07 -12.88 4.99
N PRO A 367 13.18 -12.36 5.56
CA PRO A 367 13.85 -11.14 5.10
C PRO A 367 14.26 -11.23 3.64
N GLY A 368 14.34 -10.09 2.95
CA GLY A 368 14.64 -10.08 1.53
C GLY A 368 13.65 -10.94 0.73
N LEU A 369 14.08 -11.45 -0.43
CA LEU A 369 13.24 -12.32 -1.27
C LEU A 369 13.35 -13.80 -0.85
N SER A 370 13.67 -14.04 0.42
CA SER A 370 13.70 -15.38 1.00
C SER A 370 12.29 -15.93 1.21
N ASN A 371 12.15 -17.24 0.97
CA ASN A 371 10.93 -17.97 1.24
C ASN A 371 11.23 -19.44 1.51
N GLY A 372 10.25 -20.18 1.98
CA GLY A 372 10.40 -21.60 2.22
C GLY A 372 9.07 -22.31 2.36
N MET A 373 9.13 -23.62 2.50
CA MET A 373 7.95 -24.42 2.75
C MET A 373 8.30 -25.62 3.60
N LEU A 374 7.49 -25.84 4.63
CA LEU A 374 7.45 -27.07 5.39
C LEU A 374 6.24 -27.89 4.95
N ARG A 375 6.45 -29.15 4.63
CA ARG A 375 5.39 -30.13 4.34
C ARG A 375 5.56 -31.32 5.25
N VAL A 376 4.46 -31.73 5.87
CA VAL A 376 4.33 -33.05 6.47
C VAL A 376 3.52 -33.91 5.53
N LEU A 377 3.81 -35.21 5.47
CA LEU A 377 3.09 -36.16 4.65
C LEU A 377 3.01 -37.52 5.33
N VAL A 378 2.07 -38.34 4.86
CA VAL A 378 1.95 -39.72 5.33
C VAL A 378 2.95 -40.57 4.58
N LYS A 379 3.90 -41.19 5.28
CA LYS A 379 5.03 -41.93 4.70
C LYS A 379 4.58 -43.04 3.75
N SER A 380 3.52 -43.78 4.09
CA SER A 380 2.95 -44.84 3.24
C SER A 380 2.34 -44.36 1.92
N LYS A 381 2.26 -43.05 1.70
CA LYS A 381 1.86 -42.45 0.42
C LYS A 381 3.03 -42.14 -0.52
N LEU A 382 4.26 -42.26 -0.05
CA LEU A 382 5.46 -42.23 -0.89
C LEU A 382 5.62 -43.56 -1.64
N THR A 383 6.43 -43.56 -2.70
CA THR A 383 6.79 -44.81 -3.39
C THR A 383 7.64 -45.72 -2.50
N ASP A 384 7.66 -47.02 -2.78
CA ASP A 384 8.48 -47.99 -2.02
C ASP A 384 9.97 -47.61 -1.99
N GLU A 385 10.47 -47.02 -3.09
CA GLU A 385 11.85 -46.51 -3.20
C GLU A 385 12.08 -45.32 -2.25
N GLU A 386 11.18 -44.35 -2.24
CA GLU A 386 11.28 -43.16 -1.37
C GLU A 386 11.15 -43.52 0.11
N GLN A 387 10.37 -44.54 0.46
CA GLN A 387 10.19 -44.97 1.85
C GLN A 387 11.44 -45.64 2.45
N ALA A 388 12.39 -46.08 1.60
CA ALA A 388 13.56 -46.84 2.01
C ALA A 388 14.49 -46.04 2.94
N SER A 389 14.72 -44.75 2.64
CA SER A 389 15.51 -43.86 3.49
C SER A 389 15.26 -42.39 3.13
N PRO A 390 15.55 -41.43 4.04
CA PRO A 390 15.52 -40.00 3.71
C PRO A 390 16.38 -39.66 2.49
N ARG A 391 17.53 -40.34 2.33
CA ARG A 391 18.40 -40.20 1.17
C ARG A 391 17.70 -40.61 -0.12
N ALA A 392 17.08 -41.79 -0.16
CA ALA A 392 16.35 -42.27 -1.33
C ALA A 392 15.20 -41.32 -1.71
N TRP A 393 14.51 -40.78 -0.69
CA TRP A 393 13.49 -39.76 -0.92
C TRP A 393 14.06 -38.45 -1.50
N MET A 394 15.18 -37.95 -0.98
CA MET A 394 15.86 -36.78 -1.52
C MET A 394 16.36 -37.00 -2.97
N GLU A 395 16.85 -38.20 -3.30
CA GLU A 395 17.25 -38.58 -4.66
C GLU A 395 16.07 -38.56 -5.64
N SER A 396 14.91 -39.10 -5.24
CA SER A 396 13.66 -39.00 -6.00
C SER A 396 13.25 -37.54 -6.24
N LYS A 397 13.28 -36.70 -5.19
CA LYS A 397 12.93 -35.28 -5.28
C LYS A 397 13.89 -34.50 -6.18
N LEU A 398 15.19 -34.75 -6.09
CA LEU A 398 16.17 -34.15 -6.99
C LEU A 398 15.89 -34.51 -8.46
N LYS A 399 15.52 -35.77 -8.75
CA LYS A 399 15.16 -36.21 -10.10
C LYS A 399 13.91 -35.50 -10.61
N GLU A 400 12.89 -35.33 -9.77
CA GLU A 400 11.66 -34.59 -10.10
C GLU A 400 12.00 -33.11 -10.41
N SER A 401 12.76 -32.46 -9.53
CA SER A 401 13.14 -31.04 -9.63
C SER A 401 13.92 -30.71 -10.89
N LYS A 402 14.75 -31.63 -11.40
CA LYS A 402 15.49 -31.46 -12.68
C LYS A 402 14.59 -31.28 -13.90
N THR A 403 13.32 -31.71 -13.84
CA THR A 403 12.36 -31.48 -14.93
C THR A 403 11.65 -30.14 -14.83
N THR A 404 11.68 -29.52 -13.64
CA THR A 404 10.94 -28.29 -13.32
C THR A 404 11.82 -27.05 -13.40
N PHE A 405 13.04 -27.11 -12.86
CA PHE A 405 13.91 -25.95 -12.73
C PHE A 405 15.01 -25.92 -13.78
N LYS A 406 15.21 -24.74 -14.36
CA LYS A 406 16.28 -24.49 -15.34
C LYS A 406 17.62 -24.31 -14.62
N ASN A 407 18.67 -24.91 -15.17
CA ASN A 407 20.04 -24.85 -14.64
C ASN A 407 20.13 -25.29 -13.18
N LEU A 408 19.38 -26.33 -12.80
CA LEU A 408 19.42 -26.87 -11.46
C LEU A 408 20.70 -27.66 -11.21
N GLU A 409 21.50 -27.18 -10.26
CA GLU A 409 22.80 -27.73 -9.90
C GLU A 409 22.86 -28.01 -8.40
N PRO A 410 23.12 -29.26 -7.96
CA PRO A 410 23.47 -29.56 -6.58
C PRO A 410 24.74 -28.83 -6.14
N ASP A 411 24.85 -28.51 -4.86
CA ASP A 411 26.10 -28.06 -4.28
C ASP A 411 27.19 -29.15 -4.31
N ASP A 412 28.44 -28.76 -4.04
CA ASP A 412 29.61 -29.64 -4.06
C ASP A 412 29.53 -30.79 -3.04
N THR A 413 28.68 -30.67 -2.01
CA THR A 413 28.50 -31.71 -0.99
C THR A 413 27.53 -32.79 -1.43
N GLY A 414 26.63 -32.47 -2.36
CA GLY A 414 25.57 -33.36 -2.79
C GLY A 414 24.63 -33.76 -1.64
N ILE A 415 23.98 -34.91 -1.78
CA ILE A 415 23.06 -35.39 -0.74
C ILE A 415 23.87 -35.90 0.45
N THR A 416 23.70 -35.22 1.58
CA THR A 416 24.36 -35.56 2.84
C THR A 416 23.35 -36.19 3.80
N GLU A 417 23.70 -37.33 4.40
CA GLU A 417 22.91 -37.94 5.48
C GLU A 417 23.30 -37.34 6.83
N THR A 418 22.29 -37.02 7.64
CA THR A 418 22.45 -36.36 8.95
C THR A 418 21.33 -36.80 9.90
N THR A 419 21.20 -36.12 11.04
CA THR A 419 20.10 -36.29 11.98
C THR A 419 19.50 -34.95 12.37
N LEU A 420 18.17 -34.89 12.45
CA LEU A 420 17.44 -33.79 13.10
C LEU A 420 16.97 -34.28 14.47
N GLY A 421 17.65 -33.86 15.53
CA GLY A 421 17.53 -34.49 16.84
C GLY A 421 17.91 -35.98 16.76
N GLN A 422 16.92 -36.88 16.97
CA GLN A 422 17.10 -38.33 16.82
C GLN A 422 16.59 -38.89 15.49
N MET A 423 15.99 -38.05 14.64
CA MET A 423 15.39 -38.49 13.38
C MET A 423 16.46 -38.59 12.29
N PRO A 424 16.53 -39.70 11.53
CA PRO A 424 17.40 -39.78 10.36
C PRO A 424 16.93 -38.80 9.29
N ALA A 425 17.86 -38.02 8.73
CA ALA A 425 17.56 -36.99 7.77
C ALA A 425 18.54 -36.99 6.58
N ALA A 426 18.13 -36.39 5.48
CA ALA A 426 19.01 -36.10 4.35
C ALA A 426 18.87 -34.62 3.97
N THR A 427 20.00 -33.96 3.71
CA THR A 427 20.08 -32.56 3.30
C THR A 427 20.66 -32.42 1.90
N LEU A 428 20.24 -31.38 1.18
CA LEU A 428 20.75 -31.05 -0.15
C LEU A 428 20.69 -29.55 -0.40
N GLY A 429 21.84 -28.96 -0.73
CA GLY A 429 21.90 -27.63 -1.31
C GLY A 429 21.72 -27.68 -2.83
N LEU A 430 20.98 -26.71 -3.36
CA LEU A 430 20.68 -26.55 -4.77
C LEU A 430 20.92 -25.10 -5.19
N SER A 431 21.32 -24.90 -6.44
CA SER A 431 21.22 -23.62 -7.12
C SER A 431 20.41 -23.80 -8.41
N TYR A 432 19.63 -22.80 -8.79
CA TYR A 432 18.89 -22.78 -10.05
C TYR A 432 18.55 -21.35 -10.48
N LEU A 433 18.04 -21.19 -11.70
CA LEU A 433 17.52 -19.92 -12.17
C LEU A 433 16.00 -19.82 -11.97
N ASN A 434 15.58 -18.76 -11.27
CA ASN A 434 14.19 -18.31 -11.24
C ASN A 434 14.07 -17.01 -12.04
N GLY A 435 13.55 -17.10 -13.27
CA GLY A 435 13.62 -16.01 -14.23
C GLY A 435 15.07 -15.66 -14.59
N LYS A 436 15.52 -14.46 -14.25
CA LYS A 436 16.91 -14.00 -14.42
C LYS A 436 17.77 -14.15 -13.17
N ARG A 437 17.17 -14.46 -12.03
CA ARG A 437 17.85 -14.47 -10.74
C ARG A 437 18.39 -15.86 -10.43
N LYS A 438 19.62 -15.92 -9.92
CA LYS A 438 20.16 -17.14 -9.32
C LYS A 438 19.65 -17.26 -7.88
N VAL A 439 19.07 -18.41 -7.59
CA VAL A 439 18.47 -18.75 -6.30
C VAL A 439 19.26 -19.91 -5.71
N LEU A 440 19.58 -19.81 -4.42
CA LEU A 440 20.11 -20.91 -3.64
C LEU A 440 18.99 -21.48 -2.77
N SER A 441 18.91 -22.79 -2.68
CA SER A 441 17.95 -23.51 -1.84
C SER A 441 18.67 -24.51 -0.96
N GLN A 442 18.27 -24.59 0.31
CA GLN A 442 18.68 -25.63 1.23
C GLN A 442 17.46 -26.46 1.57
N ASN A 443 17.61 -27.78 1.46
CA ASN A 443 16.52 -28.75 1.58
C ASN A 443 16.87 -29.75 2.66
N VAL A 444 15.87 -30.17 3.44
CA VAL A 444 15.98 -31.29 4.37
C VAL A 444 14.72 -32.15 4.29
N VAL A 445 14.93 -33.46 4.27
CA VAL A 445 13.86 -34.44 4.42
C VAL A 445 14.18 -35.38 5.57
N THR A 446 13.15 -35.80 6.30
CA THR A 446 13.29 -36.70 7.45
C THR A 446 12.06 -37.58 7.61
N PHE A 447 12.21 -38.70 8.31
CA PHE A 447 11.11 -39.58 8.71
C PHE A 447 11.01 -39.65 10.23
N GLN A 448 9.77 -39.57 10.73
CA GLN A 448 9.43 -39.89 12.10
C GLN A 448 8.16 -40.74 12.10
N ASP A 449 8.27 -41.97 12.58
CA ASP A 449 7.19 -42.97 12.54
C ASP A 449 6.56 -43.09 11.13
N GLU A 450 5.24 -42.91 11.02
CA GLU A 450 4.47 -42.97 9.78
C GLU A 450 4.45 -41.63 9.01
N LYS A 451 5.28 -40.67 9.38
CA LYS A 451 5.30 -39.32 8.80
C LYS A 451 6.63 -39.04 8.11
N GLY A 452 6.52 -38.42 6.93
CA GLY A 452 7.63 -37.74 6.26
C GLY A 452 7.52 -36.24 6.47
N VAL A 453 8.65 -35.60 6.68
CA VAL A 453 8.75 -34.13 6.73
C VAL A 453 9.73 -33.69 5.66
N ALA A 454 9.32 -32.73 4.84
CA ALA A 454 10.15 -32.05 3.86
C ALA A 454 10.12 -30.56 4.16
N LEU A 455 11.29 -29.96 4.36
CA LEU A 455 11.45 -28.53 4.54
C LEU A 455 12.46 -28.03 3.52
N TYR A 456 12.15 -26.92 2.86
CA TYR A 456 13.14 -26.15 2.13
C TYR A 456 13.05 -24.68 2.49
N ILE A 457 14.19 -24.01 2.37
CA ILE A 457 14.29 -22.56 2.34
C ILE A 457 15.09 -22.19 1.10
N GLU A 458 14.73 -21.09 0.46
CA GLU A 458 15.40 -20.53 -0.69
C GLU A 458 15.62 -19.03 -0.51
N MET A 459 16.73 -18.53 -1.06
CA MET A 459 17.16 -17.13 -1.00
C MET A 459 17.78 -16.72 -2.35
N PRO A 460 17.70 -15.44 -2.74
CA PRO A 460 18.63 -14.88 -3.73
C PRO A 460 20.07 -15.20 -3.36
N GLU A 461 20.92 -15.50 -4.34
CA GLU A 461 22.34 -15.80 -4.09
C GLU A 461 23.05 -14.70 -3.29
N ASP A 462 22.75 -13.44 -3.58
CA ASP A 462 23.35 -12.27 -2.92
C ASP A 462 22.94 -12.12 -1.45
N ASP A 463 21.88 -12.80 -0.99
CA ASP A 463 21.33 -12.73 0.37
C ASP A 463 21.52 -14.06 1.15
N ALA A 464 22.25 -15.04 0.60
CA ALA A 464 22.21 -16.42 1.05
C ALA A 464 23.25 -16.82 2.12
N ASP A 465 23.97 -15.85 2.71
CA ASP A 465 25.06 -16.10 3.67
C ASP A 465 24.62 -17.00 4.85
N ASP A 466 23.40 -16.79 5.37
CA ASP A 466 22.84 -17.53 6.50
C ASP A 466 21.82 -18.61 6.11
N LEU A 467 21.70 -18.94 4.82
CA LEU A 467 20.64 -19.82 4.31
C LEU A 467 20.62 -21.19 5.02
N LYS A 468 21.80 -21.82 5.13
CA LYS A 468 21.92 -23.14 5.77
C LYS A 468 21.65 -23.08 7.28
N ALA A 469 22.15 -22.05 7.96
CA ALA A 469 21.92 -21.87 9.39
C ALA A 469 20.44 -21.63 9.68
N THR A 470 19.77 -20.84 8.86
CA THR A 470 18.33 -20.58 8.94
C THR A 470 17.52 -21.86 8.75
N LEU A 471 17.83 -22.66 7.72
CA LEU A 471 17.17 -23.96 7.51
C LEU A 471 17.30 -24.84 8.74
N MET A 472 18.53 -25.02 9.25
CA MET A 472 18.79 -25.91 10.37
C MET A 472 18.09 -25.44 11.66
N SER A 473 18.05 -24.13 11.92
CA SER A 473 17.31 -23.57 13.05
C SER A 473 15.82 -23.96 13.03
N ILE A 474 15.18 -23.85 11.86
CA ILE A 474 13.78 -24.29 11.69
C ILE A 474 13.68 -25.81 11.81
N ALA A 475 14.55 -26.55 11.13
CA ALA A 475 14.54 -28.01 11.08
C ALA A 475 14.70 -28.66 12.47
N ASP A 476 15.62 -28.14 13.29
CA ASP A 476 15.90 -28.64 14.63
C ASP A 476 14.75 -28.34 15.62
N SER A 477 13.90 -27.37 15.31
CA SER A 477 12.71 -27.05 16.11
C SER A 477 11.51 -27.95 15.80
N ILE A 478 11.59 -28.77 14.75
CA ILE A 478 10.48 -29.62 14.32
C ILE A 478 10.22 -30.70 15.37
N GLN A 479 8.98 -30.72 15.85
CA GLN A 479 8.45 -31.78 16.69
C GLN A 479 7.31 -32.47 15.95
N VAL A 480 7.44 -33.78 15.73
CA VAL A 480 6.35 -34.60 15.21
C VAL A 480 5.89 -35.54 16.33
N LYS A 481 4.58 -35.62 16.53
CA LYS A 481 3.91 -36.46 17.53
C LYS A 481 3.21 -37.65 16.91
#